data_AF-A0A3N5NMJ7-F1
#
_entry.id   AF-A0A3N5NMJ7-F1
#
_cell.length_a   1.000
_cell.length_b   1.000
_cell.length_c   1.000
_cell.angle_alpha   90.00
_cell.angle_beta   90.00
_cell.angle_gamma   90.00
#
_symmetry.space_group_name_H-M   'P 1'
#
loop_
_entity.id
_entity.type
_entity.pdbx_description
1 polymer ?
#
loop_
_entity_poly.entity_id
_entity_poly.type
_entity_poly.pdbx_seq_one_letter_code
_entity_poly.pdbx_strand_id
1 'polypeptide(L)'
;MTKGRPATTGVDDAVVIAHKRGCVMRIVYGLESISDLVIRTAAYIVFVKTRRTGKITATIQEIEHAYHNLIAELRLFPVSAQILRELWIYSKHGTYRFFRVGEAGLAEVDRNGMPVAPPGEIAAPAVPGELLLTDEQIIPGSMAMEGRSPSLKSSPS
;
A
#
# COMPACT_ATOMS: atom_id res chain seq x y z
N MET A 1 -24.47 -35.47 9.64
CA MET A 1 -23.52 -34.51 10.24
C MET A 1 -23.76 -33.15 9.59
N THR A 2 -24.54 -32.29 10.24
CA THR A 2 -24.77 -30.91 9.78
C THR A 2 -23.50 -30.12 10.04
N LYS A 3 -22.76 -29.75 8.98
CA LYS A 3 -21.69 -28.75 9.10
C LYS A 3 -22.36 -27.48 9.62
N GLY A 4 -22.16 -27.16 10.90
CA GLY A 4 -22.70 -25.96 11.53
C GLY A 4 -22.32 -24.72 10.74
N ARG A 5 -23.17 -23.68 10.81
CA ARG A 5 -22.96 -22.39 10.15
C ARG A 5 -21.50 -21.96 10.33
N PRO A 6 -20.73 -21.72 9.25
CA PRO A 6 -19.35 -21.25 9.40
C PRO A 6 -19.37 -19.96 10.21
N ALA A 7 -18.38 -19.78 11.08
CA ALA A 7 -18.31 -18.64 12.00
C ALA A 7 -18.15 -17.32 11.21
N THR A 8 -19.27 -16.71 10.80
CA THR A 8 -19.31 -15.43 10.07
C THR A 8 -18.89 -14.25 10.93
N THR A 9 -18.79 -14.43 12.25
CA THR A 9 -18.43 -13.37 13.21
C THR A 9 -17.18 -12.60 12.79
N GLY A 10 -16.17 -13.28 12.22
CA GLY A 10 -14.97 -12.60 11.72
C GLY A 10 -15.26 -11.63 10.57
N VAL A 11 -16.04 -12.06 9.57
CA VAL A 11 -16.38 -11.18 8.44
C VAL A 11 -17.32 -10.05 8.88
N ASP A 12 -18.20 -10.31 9.86
CA ASP A 12 -19.08 -9.32 10.49
C ASP A 12 -18.27 -8.22 11.20
N ASP A 13 -17.30 -8.59 12.03
CA ASP A 13 -16.42 -7.62 12.70
C ASP A 13 -15.52 -6.88 11.70
N ALA A 14 -15.00 -7.59 10.69
CA ALA A 14 -14.18 -7.00 9.65
C ALA A 14 -14.93 -5.91 8.87
N VAL A 15 -16.24 -6.06 8.65
CA VAL A 15 -17.04 -5.01 7.99
C VAL A 15 -17.13 -3.74 8.84
N VAL A 16 -17.24 -3.85 10.15
CA VAL A 16 -17.23 -2.68 11.05
C VAL A 16 -15.91 -1.93 10.97
N ILE A 17 -14.78 -2.64 10.88
CA ILE A 17 -13.45 -2.03 10.70
C ILE A 17 -13.36 -1.40 9.30
N ALA A 18 -13.79 -2.12 8.27
CA ALA A 18 -13.72 -1.69 6.88
C ALA A 18 -14.53 -0.43 6.59
N HIS A 19 -15.70 -0.26 7.24
CA HIS A 19 -16.53 0.94 7.09
C HIS A 19 -15.83 2.23 7.55
N LYS A 20 -14.87 2.12 8.47
CA LYS A 20 -14.07 3.28 8.90
C LYS A 20 -13.06 3.71 7.84
N ARG A 21 -12.72 2.84 6.89
CA ARG A 21 -11.79 3.11 5.79
C ARG A 21 -12.50 3.59 4.53
N GLY A 22 -13.73 3.14 4.28
CA GLY A 22 -14.48 3.54 3.10
C GLY A 22 -15.80 2.81 2.91
N CYS A 23 -16.32 2.87 1.68
CA CYS A 23 -17.52 2.13 1.29
C CYS A 23 -17.20 0.64 1.16
N VAL A 24 -18.00 -0.22 1.79
CA VAL A 24 -17.75 -1.66 1.87
C VAL A 24 -18.75 -2.42 1.01
N MET A 25 -18.23 -3.30 0.17
CA MET A 25 -19.02 -4.29 -0.56
C MET A 25 -18.66 -5.68 -0.04
N ARG A 26 -19.66 -6.44 0.45
CA ARG A 26 -19.48 -7.84 0.80
C ARG A 26 -19.56 -8.71 -0.43
N ILE A 27 -18.64 -9.66 -0.54
CA ILE A 27 -18.69 -10.66 -1.59
C ILE A 27 -19.39 -11.89 -1.02
N VAL A 28 -20.54 -12.23 -1.61
CA VAL A 28 -21.40 -13.35 -1.16
C VAL A 28 -21.11 -14.65 -1.95
N TYR A 29 -20.20 -14.61 -2.91
CA TYR A 29 -19.94 -15.73 -3.81
C TYR A 29 -19.10 -16.85 -3.16
N GLY A 30 -19.76 -17.89 -2.64
CA GLY A 30 -19.19 -19.23 -2.44
C GLY A 30 -17.93 -19.37 -1.56
N LEU A 31 -17.51 -20.60 -1.32
CA LEU A 31 -16.27 -20.88 -0.56
C LEU A 31 -14.99 -20.52 -1.33
N GLU A 32 -15.12 -20.25 -2.64
CA GLU A 32 -14.02 -20.06 -3.58
C GLU A 32 -13.77 -18.60 -3.98
N SER A 33 -14.47 -17.63 -3.37
CA SER A 33 -14.15 -16.22 -3.66
C SER A 33 -12.73 -15.89 -3.20
N ILE A 34 -11.96 -15.22 -4.06
CA ILE A 34 -10.59 -14.77 -3.79
C ILE A 34 -10.56 -13.67 -2.70
N SER A 35 -11.68 -12.96 -2.49
CA SER A 35 -11.82 -11.94 -1.43
C SER A 35 -13.17 -12.04 -0.71
N ASP A 36 -13.24 -11.64 0.55
CA ASP A 36 -14.48 -11.66 1.34
C ASP A 36 -15.19 -10.31 1.29
N LEU A 37 -14.44 -9.22 1.17
CA LEU A 37 -14.97 -7.86 1.06
C LEU A 37 -14.06 -6.97 0.22
N VAL A 38 -14.67 -5.90 -0.32
CA VAL A 38 -13.99 -4.85 -1.05
C VAL A 38 -14.21 -3.53 -0.32
N ILE A 39 -13.14 -2.78 -0.09
CA ILE A 39 -13.19 -1.43 0.47
C ILE A 39 -12.88 -0.44 -0.64
N ARG A 40 -13.84 0.44 -0.95
CA ARG A 40 -13.67 1.52 -1.91
C ARG A 40 -13.49 2.84 -1.18
N THR A 41 -12.38 3.51 -1.46
CA THR A 41 -12.12 4.90 -1.04
C THR A 41 -12.15 5.82 -2.25
N ALA A 42 -11.92 7.12 -2.05
CA ALA A 42 -11.76 8.05 -3.16
C ALA A 42 -10.47 7.80 -3.97
N ALA A 43 -9.44 7.24 -3.35
CA ALA A 43 -8.11 7.10 -3.95
C ALA A 43 -7.79 5.68 -4.43
N TYR A 44 -8.39 4.66 -3.81
CA TYR A 44 -8.05 3.26 -4.08
C TYR A 44 -9.18 2.29 -3.74
N ILE A 45 -9.03 1.06 -4.23
CA ILE A 45 -9.86 -0.10 -3.95
C ILE A 45 -8.98 -1.14 -3.24
N VAL A 46 -9.50 -1.75 -2.18
CA VAL A 46 -8.82 -2.80 -1.41
C VAL A 46 -9.61 -4.09 -1.50
N PHE A 47 -9.00 -5.14 -2.04
CA PHE A 47 -9.52 -6.51 -1.96
C PHE A 47 -9.04 -7.16 -0.69
N VAL A 48 -9.97 -7.56 0.18
CA VAL A 48 -9.64 -8.07 1.51
C VAL A 48 -10.07 -9.52 1.63
N LYS A 49 -9.17 -10.38 2.10
CA LYS A 49 -9.49 -11.73 2.54
C LYS A 49 -9.30 -11.85 4.05
N THR A 50 -10.27 -12.43 4.73
CA THR A 50 -10.26 -12.63 6.18
C THR A 50 -10.01 -14.09 6.53
N ARG A 51 -9.18 -14.33 7.55
CA ARG A 51 -8.93 -15.67 8.07
C ARG A 51 -8.78 -15.71 9.58
N ARG A 52 -9.43 -16.69 10.21
CA ARG A 52 -9.17 -17.01 11.61
C ARG A 52 -7.80 -17.67 11.74
N THR A 53 -7.03 -17.25 12.74
CA THR A 53 -5.74 -17.85 13.09
C THR A 53 -5.73 -18.35 14.54
N GLY A 54 -4.99 -19.44 14.78
CA GLY A 54 -4.66 -19.90 16.12
C GLY A 54 -3.45 -19.19 16.74
N LYS A 55 -2.60 -18.55 15.91
CA LYS A 55 -1.35 -17.90 16.33
C LYS A 55 -1.30 -16.46 15.84
N ILE A 56 -2.01 -15.56 16.53
CA ILE A 56 -2.09 -14.14 16.13
C ILE A 56 -0.75 -13.41 16.31
N THR A 57 0.10 -13.88 17.21
CA THR A 57 1.44 -13.31 17.50
C THR A 57 2.54 -13.88 16.62
N ALA A 58 2.21 -14.72 15.63
CA ALA A 58 3.20 -15.28 14.71
C ALA A 58 3.90 -14.16 13.92
N THR A 59 5.17 -14.39 13.61
CA THR A 59 5.97 -13.48 12.77
C THR A 59 5.40 -13.37 11.35
N ILE A 60 5.77 -12.33 10.62
CA ILE A 60 5.33 -12.16 9.22
C ILE A 60 5.70 -13.39 8.37
N GLN A 61 6.91 -13.93 8.54
CA GLN A 61 7.38 -15.12 7.83
C GLN A 61 6.54 -16.36 8.12
N GLU A 62 6.17 -16.58 9.39
CA GLU A 62 5.28 -17.68 9.77
C GLU A 62 3.87 -17.52 9.18
N ILE A 63 3.35 -16.28 9.14
CA ILE A 63 2.07 -15.96 8.52
C ILE A 63 2.13 -16.19 7.00
N GLU A 64 3.18 -15.70 6.33
CA GLU A 64 3.41 -15.95 4.90
C GLU A 64 3.43 -17.43 4.58
N HIS A 65 4.18 -18.21 5.35
CA HIS A 65 4.27 -19.65 5.16
C HIS A 65 2.92 -20.34 5.38
N ALA A 66 2.22 -20.01 6.48
CA ALA A 66 0.95 -20.61 6.83
C ALA A 66 -0.17 -20.29 5.83
N TYR A 67 -0.14 -19.10 5.21
CA TYR A 67 -1.18 -18.62 4.30
C TYR A 67 -0.72 -18.48 2.85
N HIS A 68 0.37 -19.16 2.45
CA HIS A 68 0.98 -19.00 1.12
C HIS A 68 -0.01 -19.19 -0.04
N ASN A 69 -0.89 -20.21 0.02
CA ASN A 69 -1.90 -20.45 -1.03
C ASN A 69 -2.89 -19.30 -1.15
N LEU A 70 -3.38 -18.78 -0.02
CA LEU A 70 -4.30 -17.66 0.00
C LEU A 70 -3.63 -16.37 -0.50
N ILE A 71 -2.37 -16.15 -0.11
CA ILE A 71 -1.57 -15.03 -0.60
C ILE A 71 -1.39 -15.14 -2.13
N ALA A 72 -1.15 -16.34 -2.65
CA ALA A 72 -1.07 -16.58 -4.08
C ALA A 72 -2.40 -16.31 -4.80
N GLU A 73 -3.54 -16.72 -4.22
CA GLU A 73 -4.87 -16.38 -4.74
C GLU A 73 -5.10 -14.86 -4.77
N LEU A 74 -4.82 -14.16 -3.67
CA LEU A 74 -4.95 -12.70 -3.62
C LEU A 74 -4.09 -12.01 -4.68
N ARG A 75 -2.90 -12.56 -4.98
CA ARG A 75 -2.01 -12.04 -6.03
C ARG A 75 -2.57 -12.15 -7.44
N LEU A 76 -3.64 -12.92 -7.67
CA LEU A 76 -4.37 -12.92 -8.94
C LEU A 76 -5.07 -11.58 -9.21
N PHE A 77 -5.33 -10.77 -8.18
CA PHE A 77 -5.73 -9.38 -8.39
C PHE A 77 -4.54 -8.54 -8.86
N PRO A 78 -4.74 -7.67 -9.86
CA PRO A 78 -3.69 -6.77 -10.33
C PRO A 78 -3.24 -5.84 -9.20
N VAL A 79 -1.96 -5.47 -9.18
CA VAL A 79 -1.45 -4.45 -8.26
C VAL A 79 -1.27 -3.14 -8.99
N SER A 80 -1.73 -2.05 -8.39
CA SER A 80 -1.47 -0.69 -8.87
C SER A 80 -1.53 0.28 -7.70
N ALA A 81 -1.20 1.55 -7.92
CA ALA A 81 -1.38 2.60 -6.91
C ALA A 81 -2.84 2.71 -6.41
N GLN A 82 -3.81 2.21 -7.19
CA GLN A 82 -5.24 2.29 -6.91
C GLN A 82 -5.85 0.94 -6.53
N ILE A 83 -5.11 -0.17 -6.66
CA ILE A 83 -5.60 -1.52 -6.34
C ILE A 83 -4.66 -2.15 -5.33
N LEU A 84 -5.19 -2.32 -4.13
CA LEU A 84 -4.51 -2.91 -2.99
C LEU A 84 -5.11 -4.28 -2.66
N ARG A 85 -4.29 -5.14 -2.10
CA ARG A 85 -4.64 -6.50 -1.68
C ARG A 85 -4.29 -6.64 -0.22
N GLU A 86 -5.21 -7.13 0.59
CA GLU A 86 -4.96 -7.27 2.02
C GLU A 86 -5.44 -8.62 2.58
N LEU A 87 -4.61 -9.22 3.42
CA LEU A 87 -4.94 -10.36 4.26
C LEU A 87 -5.18 -9.86 5.67
N TRP A 88 -6.38 -10.09 6.19
CA TRP A 88 -6.74 -9.76 7.56
C TRP A 88 -6.87 -11.05 8.35
N ILE A 89 -6.02 -11.22 9.36
CA ILE A 89 -6.10 -12.38 10.25
C ILE A 89 -6.72 -11.97 11.57
N TYR A 90 -7.49 -12.86 12.17
CA TYR A 90 -8.11 -12.61 13.47
C TYR A 90 -8.01 -13.79 14.43
N SER A 91 -7.86 -13.47 15.72
CA SER A 91 -7.82 -14.46 16.80
C SER A 91 -9.23 -14.92 17.18
N LYS A 92 -9.33 -15.97 17.99
CA LYS A 92 -10.60 -16.39 18.61
C LYS A 92 -11.22 -15.33 19.53
N HIS A 93 -10.45 -14.32 19.94
CA HIS A 93 -10.86 -13.24 20.84
C HIS A 93 -11.18 -11.94 20.09
N GLY A 94 -11.21 -11.95 18.75
CA GLY A 94 -11.54 -10.77 17.95
C GLY A 94 -10.38 -9.79 17.74
N THR A 95 -9.14 -10.16 18.07
CA THR A 95 -7.96 -9.35 17.77
C THR A 95 -7.60 -9.49 16.30
N TYR A 96 -7.44 -8.37 15.58
CA TYR A 96 -7.05 -8.34 14.16
C TYR A 96 -5.59 -7.94 13.98
N ARG A 97 -4.98 -8.49 12.93
CA ARG A 97 -3.76 -7.97 12.29
C ARG A 97 -4.01 -7.87 10.79
N PHE A 98 -3.43 -6.85 10.18
CA PHE A 98 -3.71 -6.49 8.80
C PHE A 98 -2.41 -6.51 8.02
N PHE A 99 -2.42 -7.16 6.85
CA PHE A 99 -1.24 -7.26 6.01
C PHE A 99 -1.57 -6.85 4.58
N ARG A 100 -0.74 -5.98 4.01
CA ARG A 100 -0.75 -5.67 2.58
C ARG A 100 0.03 -6.74 1.83
N VAL A 101 -0.59 -7.30 0.79
CA VAL A 101 0.02 -8.31 -0.09
C VAL A 101 0.73 -7.62 -1.25
N GLY A 102 2.05 -7.56 -1.15
CA GLY A 102 2.95 -7.13 -2.21
C GLY A 102 3.42 -8.30 -3.10
N GLU A 103 4.24 -7.97 -4.09
CA GLU A 103 4.91 -8.96 -4.94
C GLU A 103 5.94 -9.76 -4.15
N ALA A 104 6.76 -9.07 -3.33
CA ALA A 104 7.82 -9.68 -2.54
C ALA A 104 7.33 -10.39 -1.27
N GLY A 105 6.14 -10.08 -0.77
CA GLY A 105 5.67 -10.62 0.52
C GLY A 105 4.54 -9.82 1.14
N LEU A 106 4.45 -9.88 2.47
CA LEU A 106 3.51 -9.17 3.32
C LEU A 106 4.18 -7.99 4.01
N ALA A 107 3.48 -6.86 4.05
CA ALA A 107 3.81 -5.73 4.91
C ALA A 107 2.68 -5.50 5.91
N GLU A 108 2.98 -5.38 7.20
CA GLU A 108 1.96 -5.12 8.21
C GLU A 108 1.43 -3.67 8.07
N VAL A 109 0.11 -3.53 8.15
CA VAL A 109 -0.59 -2.25 8.14
C VAL A 109 -1.48 -2.14 9.37
N ASP A 110 -1.78 -0.91 9.75
CA ASP A 110 -2.66 -0.63 10.88
C ASP A 110 -4.13 -0.82 10.47
N ARG A 111 -5.04 -0.59 11.43
CA ARG A 111 -6.49 -0.69 11.21
C ARG A 111 -7.04 0.29 10.14
N ASN A 112 -6.26 1.32 9.79
CA ASN A 112 -6.62 2.33 8.80
C ASN A 112 -5.99 2.03 7.42
N GLY A 113 -5.12 1.01 7.34
CA GLY A 113 -4.39 0.64 6.14
C GLY A 113 -3.07 1.38 5.93
N MET A 114 -2.55 2.04 6.96
CA MET A 114 -1.26 2.73 6.95
C MET A 114 -0.15 1.75 7.33
N PRO A 115 1.06 1.84 6.73
CA PRO A 115 2.18 0.98 7.12
C PRO A 115 2.49 1.08 8.62
N VAL A 116 2.68 -0.06 9.27
CA VAL A 116 3.22 -0.09 10.63
C VAL A 116 4.73 -0.12 10.50
N ALA A 117 5.42 0.89 11.05
CA ALA A 117 6.87 0.91 11.07
C ALA A 117 7.40 -0.34 11.77
N PRO A 118 8.48 -0.97 11.27
CA PRO A 118 9.09 -2.09 11.97
C PRO A 118 9.55 -1.63 13.36
N PRO A 119 9.45 -2.49 14.40
CA PRO A 119 9.92 -2.14 15.74
C PRO A 119 11.42 -1.80 15.68
N GLY A 120 11.77 -0.53 15.86
CA GLY A 120 13.15 -0.03 15.82
C GLY A 120 13.38 1.13 14.85
N GLU A 121 12.46 1.36 13.91
CA GLU A 121 12.54 2.52 13.02
C GLU A 121 11.60 3.61 13.56
N ILE A 122 12.10 4.38 14.54
CA ILE A 122 11.48 5.64 14.90
C ILE A 122 11.55 6.50 13.64
N ALA A 123 10.41 6.71 12.99
CA ALA A 123 10.29 7.70 11.93
C ALA A 123 10.84 9.02 12.49
N ALA A 124 12.01 9.42 12.00
CA ALA A 124 12.56 10.73 12.34
C ALA A 124 11.46 11.76 12.07
N PRO A 125 11.16 12.69 12.99
CA PRO A 125 10.24 13.76 12.69
C PRO A 125 10.77 14.46 11.44
N ALA A 126 9.92 14.61 10.43
CA ALA A 126 10.23 15.42 9.27
C ALA A 126 10.49 16.84 9.77
N VAL A 127 11.76 17.17 10.00
CA VAL A 127 12.20 18.54 10.25
C VAL A 127 12.08 19.26 8.91
N PRO A 128 11.24 20.29 8.78
CA PRO A 128 11.30 21.20 7.64
C PRO A 128 12.55 22.06 7.83
N GLY A 129 13.71 21.51 7.43
CA GLY A 129 15.01 22.16 7.54
C GLY A 129 15.41 22.81 6.22
N GLU A 130 15.22 24.12 6.18
CA GLU A 130 16.03 25.13 5.49
C GLU A 130 16.49 24.85 4.04
N LEU A 131 15.90 25.61 3.12
CA LEU A 131 16.56 26.05 1.90
C LEU A 131 17.87 26.76 2.28
N LEU A 132 19.00 26.05 2.22
CA LEU A 132 20.30 26.70 2.13
C LEU A 132 20.41 27.37 0.75
N LEU A 133 20.15 28.68 0.73
CA LEU A 133 20.78 29.59 -0.21
C LEU A 133 22.30 29.43 -0.04
N THR A 134 22.97 28.90 -1.04
CA THR A 134 24.39 29.17 -1.24
C THR A 134 24.52 30.31 -2.23
N ASP A 135 24.75 31.50 -1.69
CA ASP A 135 25.43 32.59 -2.38
C ASP A 135 26.86 32.14 -2.70
N GLU A 136 27.22 32.04 -3.97
CA GLU A 136 28.58 32.32 -4.42
C GLU A 136 28.54 33.08 -5.75
N GLN A 137 28.54 34.41 -5.61
CA GLN A 137 29.10 35.30 -6.63
C GLN A 137 30.63 35.23 -6.56
N ILE A 138 31.28 34.82 -7.64
CA ILE A 138 32.65 35.27 -7.95
C ILE A 138 32.70 35.65 -9.43
N ILE A 139 32.74 36.96 -9.69
CA ILE A 139 33.22 37.56 -10.93
C ILE A 139 34.68 37.98 -10.67
N PRO A 140 35.61 37.75 -11.60
CA PRO A 140 36.39 38.90 -12.04
C PRO A 140 36.65 38.94 -13.56
N GLY A 141 36.29 40.09 -14.15
CA GLY A 141 37.04 40.86 -15.16
C GLY A 141 37.33 40.19 -16.51
N SER A 142 36.70 40.59 -17.62
CA SER A 142 36.85 41.85 -18.38
C SER A 142 37.67 41.65 -19.67
N MET A 143 36.96 41.84 -20.79
CA MET A 143 37.36 42.37 -22.10
C MET A 143 38.51 41.75 -22.92
N ALA A 144 38.15 41.24 -24.10
CA ALA A 144 38.64 41.82 -25.35
C ALA A 144 37.59 41.66 -26.46
N MET A 145 37.24 42.79 -27.08
CA MET A 145 36.37 42.91 -28.23
C MET A 145 37.09 42.51 -29.52
N GLU A 146 36.39 41.85 -30.43
CA GLU A 146 36.44 42.02 -31.90
C GLU A 146 35.35 41.07 -32.45
N GLY A 147 34.26 41.48 -33.07
CA GLY A 147 34.12 42.52 -34.08
C GLY A 147 33.86 41.83 -35.43
N ARG A 148 32.59 41.55 -35.76
CA ARG A 148 31.97 41.59 -37.12
C ARG A 148 30.74 40.69 -37.24
N SER A 149 29.57 41.32 -37.25
CA SER A 149 28.40 40.89 -38.03
C SER A 149 28.47 41.54 -39.43
N PRO A 150 27.52 41.30 -40.35
CA PRO A 150 26.87 40.05 -40.77
C PRO A 150 27.00 39.86 -42.31
N SER A 151 26.60 38.71 -42.86
CA SER A 151 26.16 38.71 -44.26
C SER A 151 24.97 37.79 -44.48
N LEU A 152 23.82 38.43 -44.71
CA LEU A 152 22.72 37.88 -45.49
C LEU A 152 23.23 37.53 -46.89
N LYS A 153 22.83 36.38 -47.42
CA LYS A 153 22.49 36.24 -48.84
C LYS A 153 21.21 35.44 -49.00
N SER A 154 20.26 36.16 -49.59
CA SER A 154 19.03 35.73 -50.24
C SER A 154 19.23 34.63 -51.29
N SER A 155 18.30 33.65 -51.31
CA SER A 155 17.47 33.12 -52.43
C SER A 155 18.09 32.86 -53.83
N PRO A 156 17.35 32.28 -54.82
CA PRO A 156 16.34 31.21 -54.84
C PRO A 156 16.68 30.14 -55.92
N SER A 157 15.88 29.07 -56.02
CA SER A 157 15.24 28.56 -57.26
C SER A 157 14.28 27.44 -56.92
#